data_AF-A0A166X6U6-F1
#
_entry.id   AF-A0A166X6U6-F1
#
_cell.length_a   1.000
_cell.length_b   1.000
_cell.length_c   1.000
_cell.angle_alpha   90.00
_cell.angle_beta   90.00
_cell.angle_gamma   90.00
#
_symmetry.space_group_name_H-M   'P 1'
#
loop_
_entity.id
_entity.type
_entity.pdbx_description
1 polymer ?
#
loop_
_entity_poly.entity_id
_entity_poly.type
_entity_poly.pdbx_seq_one_letter_code
_entity_poly.pdbx_strand_id
1 'polypeptide(L)'
;MSEPNLDVKLISVIHAWETFLHPHTPRREELYCSVPNSMLDSIAGLLSLTALSLFASNPNLATSATVNRLTAMWPTIWIWTRTLHMHTMRVHAARIAQRAECDMVSFKKQYTAVHHALLGFTQHGLPSKLAALVKETEDVLQMMTTLWIEEAKDPVAMLGFSSSPLLCSPESSDAPQRLEINFPVLERIIKRVKDAPFSLVDLVFGRIKRNLKQPQIDTDNLFKDLSFLAIQTGDFRRGAQPLRADILAHPMVVTMTVDVLTLVIDAKPRISNYKDSVRFTNFGLRLIVNLSQDIRAYELAEKLVGTTFLTSMARIASTYRMWNRADPEMSEMCKYFDKMLGNILVRFGVYRSLLSSIQRDLINMEKNHRDFPMIFLGMREHMKSLQSIFDDYKRDTPVLLSCGNRQCNLTDDGRDFRRCSGCFFVCYCSRKCQRQHWQHGHKALCDDMHFSTGDSSSVRLSGPNMRFIIYMLVRDISGLDPAQSLALGRDSSLHDPTITRPDPVRKMLLVLSYANKTGDRVKMDVTHFDDPTAVRKLAERVPQLGELWQSSWRAKLVEPSLRASAIGFTLPVLALLPRGSVDLDPQAMTVLLTANISKINGDAMGTTLSDGRSSRMHAKLLHYK
;
A
#
# COMPACT_ATOMS: atom_id res chain seq x y z
N MET A 1 -32.97 22.94 -35.42
CA MET A 1 -34.09 22.89 -34.45
C MET A 1 -33.57 23.50 -33.15
N SER A 2 -34.09 24.66 -32.74
CA SER A 2 -33.76 25.28 -31.46
C SER A 2 -34.21 24.36 -30.32
N GLU A 3 -33.30 23.98 -29.42
CA GLU A 3 -33.68 23.20 -28.24
C GLU A 3 -34.80 23.94 -27.48
N PRO A 4 -35.91 23.26 -27.14
CA PRO A 4 -36.96 23.89 -26.36
C PRO A 4 -36.38 24.41 -25.05
N ASN A 5 -36.72 25.65 -24.71
CA ASN A 5 -36.24 26.37 -23.54
C ASN A 5 -36.36 25.49 -22.28
N LEU A 6 -35.22 25.07 -21.71
CA LEU A 6 -35.10 24.17 -20.57
C LEU A 6 -35.93 24.63 -19.36
N ASP A 7 -36.08 25.94 -19.19
CA ASP A 7 -36.88 26.55 -18.12
C ASP A 7 -38.37 26.19 -18.25
N VAL A 8 -38.89 26.04 -19.49
CA VAL A 8 -40.29 25.66 -19.73
C VAL A 8 -40.58 24.25 -19.21
N LYS A 9 -39.65 23.32 -19.38
CA LYS A 9 -39.78 21.94 -18.86
C LYS A 9 -39.81 21.93 -17.34
N LEU A 10 -38.90 22.67 -16.70
CA LEU A 10 -38.85 22.75 -15.24
C LEU A 10 -40.11 23.43 -14.67
N ILE A 11 -40.60 24.50 -15.30
CA ILE A 11 -41.86 25.16 -14.93
C ILE A 11 -43.05 24.20 -15.05
N SER A 12 -43.09 23.38 -16.10
CA SER A 12 -44.16 22.39 -16.30
C SER A 12 -44.16 21.32 -15.21
N VAL A 13 -42.96 20.86 -14.81
CA VAL A 13 -42.79 19.90 -13.72
C VAL A 13 -43.21 20.50 -12.37
N ILE A 14 -42.81 21.74 -12.10
CA ILE A 14 -43.22 22.48 -10.89
C ILE A 14 -44.74 22.61 -10.83
N HIS A 15 -45.37 23.00 -11.95
CA HIS A 15 -46.82 23.08 -12.03
C HIS A 15 -47.49 21.74 -11.73
N ALA A 16 -46.97 20.64 -12.28
CA ALA A 16 -47.52 19.32 -12.02
C ALA A 16 -47.43 18.92 -10.53
N TRP A 17 -46.35 19.27 -9.84
CA TRP A 17 -46.28 19.07 -8.39
C TRP A 17 -47.32 19.92 -7.65
N GLU A 18 -47.47 21.19 -7.99
CA GLU A 18 -48.41 22.11 -7.36
C GLU A 18 -49.86 21.66 -7.52
N THR A 19 -50.24 21.16 -8.70
CA THR A 19 -51.63 20.79 -8.99
C THR A 19 -51.96 19.35 -8.60
N PHE A 20 -51.02 18.41 -8.74
CA PHE A 20 -51.32 16.98 -8.60
C PHE A 20 -50.77 16.31 -7.35
N LEU A 21 -49.69 16.80 -6.73
CA LEU A 21 -49.10 16.11 -5.57
C LEU A 21 -49.18 16.94 -4.28
N HIS A 22 -49.03 18.27 -4.37
CA HIS A 22 -49.09 19.14 -3.21
C HIS A 22 -50.43 19.04 -2.45
N PRO A 23 -51.60 19.09 -3.10
CA PRO A 23 -52.90 18.99 -2.41
C PRO A 23 -53.13 17.63 -1.73
N HIS A 24 -52.41 16.59 -2.17
CA HIS A 24 -52.54 15.21 -1.70
C HIS A 24 -51.34 14.77 -0.84
N THR A 25 -50.46 15.70 -0.47
CA THR A 25 -49.29 15.35 0.35
C THR A 25 -49.75 15.04 1.77
N PRO A 26 -49.50 13.83 2.29
CA PRO A 26 -49.93 13.46 3.64
C PRO A 26 -49.21 14.31 4.68
N ARG A 27 -49.83 14.48 5.85
CA ARG A 27 -49.13 15.07 7.00
C ARG A 27 -47.99 14.14 7.44
N ARG A 28 -46.97 14.70 8.10
CA ARG A 28 -45.75 13.95 8.49
C ARG A 28 -46.09 12.70 9.32
N GLU A 29 -47.17 12.74 10.09
CA GLU A 29 -47.65 11.65 10.95
C GLU A 29 -48.38 10.53 10.18
N GLU A 30 -48.87 10.79 8.97
CA GLU A 30 -49.73 9.89 8.18
C GLU A 30 -48.95 9.04 7.16
N LEU A 31 -47.62 9.11 7.17
CA LEU A 31 -46.71 8.42 6.23
C LEU A 31 -46.80 6.88 6.21
N TYR A 32 -47.65 6.28 7.06
CA TYR A 32 -47.84 4.84 7.17
C TYR A 32 -48.98 4.28 6.30
N CYS A 33 -49.77 5.13 5.64
CA CYS A 33 -50.84 4.69 4.74
C CYS A 33 -50.28 3.94 3.52
N SER A 34 -50.96 2.87 3.10
CA SER A 34 -50.59 2.10 1.90
C SER A 34 -50.89 2.92 0.64
N VAL A 35 -49.85 3.42 -0.03
CA VAL A 35 -49.97 4.10 -1.32
C VAL A 35 -50.03 3.05 -2.44
N PRO A 36 -51.00 3.12 -3.37
CA PRO A 36 -51.05 2.21 -4.52
C PRO A 36 -49.78 2.29 -5.39
N ASN A 37 -49.30 1.15 -5.90
CA ASN A 37 -48.08 1.10 -6.73
C ASN A 37 -48.15 2.02 -7.96
N SER A 38 -49.32 2.13 -8.60
CA SER A 38 -49.52 3.02 -9.74
C SER A 38 -49.27 4.49 -9.40
N MET A 39 -49.67 4.93 -8.20
CA MET A 39 -49.40 6.29 -7.72
C MET A 39 -47.90 6.47 -7.43
N LEU A 40 -47.25 5.47 -6.81
CA LEU A 40 -45.80 5.49 -6.59
C LEU A 40 -45.02 5.60 -7.90
N ASP A 41 -45.47 4.93 -8.96
CA ASP A 41 -44.84 5.01 -10.28
C ASP A 41 -45.02 6.38 -10.95
N SER A 42 -46.15 7.04 -10.74
CA SER A 42 -46.39 8.42 -11.18
C SER A 42 -45.50 9.41 -10.43
N ILE A 43 -45.39 9.26 -9.10
CA ILE A 43 -44.50 10.08 -8.26
C ILE A 43 -43.05 9.88 -8.67
N ALA A 44 -42.62 8.62 -8.88
CA ALA A 44 -41.27 8.31 -9.34
C ALA A 44 -40.97 8.94 -10.71
N GLY A 45 -41.95 8.95 -11.62
CA GLY A 45 -41.86 9.64 -12.90
C GLY A 45 -41.64 11.15 -12.72
N LEU A 46 -42.46 11.80 -11.89
CA LEU A 46 -42.36 13.24 -11.68
C LEU A 46 -41.05 13.64 -10.95
N LEU A 47 -40.62 12.86 -9.95
CA LEU A 47 -39.33 13.06 -9.28
C LEU A 47 -38.16 12.94 -10.26
N SER A 48 -38.17 11.90 -11.10
CA SER A 48 -37.13 11.70 -12.12
C SER A 48 -37.08 12.88 -13.11
N LEU A 49 -38.23 13.35 -13.58
CA LEU A 49 -38.31 14.51 -14.47
C LEU A 49 -37.82 15.79 -13.79
N THR A 50 -38.13 15.97 -12.50
CA THR A 50 -37.64 17.10 -11.71
C THR A 50 -36.12 17.09 -11.64
N ALA A 51 -35.53 15.96 -11.24
CA ALA A 51 -34.09 15.80 -11.13
C ALA A 51 -33.37 15.98 -12.49
N LEU A 52 -33.87 15.34 -13.55
CA LEU A 52 -33.31 15.49 -14.90
C LEU A 52 -33.39 16.92 -15.42
N SER A 53 -34.47 17.64 -15.12
CA SER A 53 -34.61 19.05 -15.49
C SER A 53 -33.61 19.93 -14.73
N LEU A 54 -33.31 19.60 -13.46
CA LEU A 54 -32.27 20.27 -12.69
C LEU A 54 -30.86 19.99 -13.23
N PHE A 55 -30.54 18.75 -13.61
CA PHE A 55 -29.25 18.41 -14.22
C PHE A 55 -29.02 19.10 -15.58
N ALA A 56 -30.07 19.19 -16.39
CA ALA A 56 -29.98 19.78 -17.71
C ALA A 56 -29.98 21.32 -17.69
N SER A 57 -30.47 21.93 -16.60
CA SER A 57 -30.48 23.37 -16.46
C SER A 57 -29.08 23.88 -16.15
N ASN A 58 -28.55 24.78 -16.98
CA ASN A 58 -27.36 25.53 -16.61
C ASN A 58 -27.68 26.28 -15.30
N PRO A 59 -26.90 26.10 -14.24
CA PRO A 59 -27.19 26.72 -12.95
C PRO A 59 -27.28 28.25 -13.02
N ASN A 60 -26.65 28.88 -14.02
CA ASN A 60 -26.75 30.31 -14.27
C ASN A 60 -28.05 30.74 -14.98
N LEU A 61 -28.79 29.81 -15.57
CA LEU A 61 -30.02 30.08 -16.34
C LEU A 61 -31.31 29.82 -15.56
N ALA A 62 -31.27 29.06 -14.47
CA ALA A 62 -32.44 28.88 -13.63
C ALA A 62 -32.81 30.23 -13.00
N THR A 63 -33.98 30.77 -13.36
CA THR A 63 -34.42 32.04 -12.80
C THR A 63 -34.59 31.92 -11.28
N SER A 64 -34.28 32.98 -10.54
CA SER A 64 -34.49 33.02 -9.08
C SER A 64 -35.93 32.63 -8.70
N ALA A 65 -36.91 32.96 -9.56
CA ALA A 65 -38.30 32.59 -9.37
C ALA A 65 -38.54 31.07 -9.41
N THR A 66 -38.00 30.36 -10.41
CA THR A 66 -38.12 28.89 -10.53
C THR A 66 -37.52 28.18 -9.31
N VAL A 67 -36.36 28.66 -8.86
CA VAL A 67 -35.65 28.13 -7.68
C VAL A 67 -36.43 28.36 -6.40
N ASN A 68 -37.02 29.55 -6.23
CA ASN A 68 -37.85 29.88 -5.07
C ASN A 68 -39.11 29.01 -5.01
N ARG A 69 -39.75 28.71 -6.15
CA ARG A 69 -40.90 27.79 -6.21
C ARG A 69 -40.52 26.38 -5.78
N LEU A 70 -39.42 25.83 -6.30
CA LEU A 70 -38.91 24.52 -5.85
C LEU A 70 -38.56 24.51 -4.36
N THR A 71 -37.96 25.59 -3.86
CA THR A 71 -37.64 25.76 -2.43
C THR A 71 -38.91 25.71 -1.59
N ALA A 72 -39.99 26.39 -2.01
CA ALA A 72 -41.27 26.37 -1.31
C ALA A 72 -41.94 24.98 -1.33
N MET A 73 -41.74 24.23 -2.41
CA MET A 73 -42.31 22.89 -2.59
C MET A 73 -41.47 21.75 -2.01
N TRP A 74 -40.24 22.04 -1.60
CA TRP A 74 -39.32 21.03 -1.09
C TRP A 74 -39.93 20.14 0.02
N PRO A 75 -40.70 20.66 1.00
CA PRO A 75 -41.33 19.80 2.01
C PRO A 75 -42.23 18.70 1.40
N THR A 76 -43.01 19.04 0.37
CA THR A 76 -43.84 18.07 -0.37
C THR A 76 -42.98 17.07 -1.15
N ILE A 77 -41.99 17.55 -1.91
CA ILE A 77 -41.08 16.69 -2.69
C ILE A 77 -40.36 15.71 -1.76
N TRP A 78 -39.94 16.19 -0.59
CA TRP A 78 -39.24 15.40 0.41
C TRP A 78 -40.11 14.30 1.03
N ILE A 79 -41.34 14.63 1.42
CA ILE A 79 -42.32 13.65 1.95
C ILE A 79 -42.49 12.50 0.95
N TRP A 80 -42.70 12.81 -0.33
CA TRP A 80 -42.87 11.79 -1.36
C TRP A 80 -41.60 11.00 -1.68
N THR A 81 -40.44 11.65 -1.66
CA THR A 81 -39.14 10.97 -1.82
C THR A 81 -38.90 9.98 -0.67
N ARG A 82 -39.24 10.37 0.57
CA ARG A 82 -39.16 9.51 1.75
C ARG A 82 -40.13 8.33 1.67
N THR A 83 -41.37 8.56 1.24
CA THR A 83 -42.36 7.49 1.03
C THR A 83 -41.85 6.45 0.02
N LEU A 84 -41.33 6.90 -1.13
CA LEU A 84 -40.75 6.01 -2.14
C LEU A 84 -39.51 5.26 -1.63
N HIS A 85 -38.62 5.93 -0.91
CA HIS A 85 -37.47 5.30 -0.28
C HIS A 85 -37.90 4.21 0.71
N MET A 86 -38.85 4.49 1.59
CA MET A 86 -39.35 3.51 2.55
C MET A 86 -40.01 2.31 1.86
N HIS A 87 -40.79 2.54 0.81
CA HIS A 87 -41.38 1.47 0.01
C HIS A 87 -40.30 0.59 -0.64
N THR A 88 -39.35 1.21 -1.36
CA THR A 88 -38.26 0.47 -2.03
C THR A 88 -37.39 -0.31 -1.04
N MET A 89 -37.03 0.25 0.11
CA MET A 89 -36.25 -0.48 1.11
C MET A 89 -37.02 -1.67 1.71
N ARG A 90 -38.34 -1.56 1.92
CA ARG A 90 -39.17 -2.69 2.37
C ARG A 90 -39.24 -3.81 1.33
N VAL A 91 -39.46 -3.45 0.06
CA VAL A 91 -39.48 -4.42 -1.06
C VAL A 91 -38.14 -5.12 -1.20
N HIS A 92 -37.03 -4.37 -1.12
CA HIS A 92 -35.67 -4.92 -1.15
C HIS A 92 -35.44 -5.92 -0.01
N ALA A 93 -35.76 -5.56 1.22
CA ALA A 93 -35.60 -6.42 2.39
C ALA A 93 -36.46 -7.70 2.29
N ALA A 94 -37.73 -7.59 1.85
CA ALA A 94 -38.62 -8.73 1.65
C ALA A 94 -38.08 -9.71 0.59
N ARG A 95 -37.43 -9.19 -0.45
CA ARG A 95 -36.87 -10.00 -1.53
C ARG A 95 -35.56 -10.67 -1.16
N ILE A 96 -34.67 -10.00 -0.42
CA ILE A 96 -33.49 -10.67 0.17
C ILE A 96 -33.92 -11.85 1.04
N ALA A 97 -35.04 -11.72 1.76
CA ALA A 97 -35.63 -12.80 2.54
C ALA A 97 -36.33 -13.89 1.70
N GLN A 98 -36.31 -13.81 0.37
CA GLN A 98 -36.98 -14.71 -0.59
C GLN A 98 -38.51 -14.82 -0.43
N ARG A 99 -39.18 -13.78 0.09
CA ARG A 99 -40.59 -13.87 0.49
C ARG A 99 -41.60 -13.36 -0.55
N ALA A 100 -41.19 -12.78 -1.66
CA ALA A 100 -42.12 -12.16 -2.61
C ALA A 100 -41.61 -12.13 -4.06
N GLU A 101 -42.52 -12.44 -4.99
CA GLU A 101 -42.44 -11.99 -6.38
C GLU A 101 -42.79 -10.50 -6.41
N CYS A 102 -41.93 -9.69 -7.04
CA CYS A 102 -42.14 -8.25 -7.16
C CYS A 102 -41.81 -7.82 -8.59
N ASP A 103 -42.59 -6.88 -9.11
CA ASP A 103 -42.33 -6.22 -10.38
C ASP A 103 -41.01 -5.43 -10.31
N MET A 104 -39.98 -6.03 -10.89
CA MET A 104 -38.62 -5.47 -10.92
C MET A 104 -38.52 -4.18 -11.72
N VAL A 105 -39.42 -3.95 -12.67
CA VAL A 105 -39.39 -2.74 -13.49
C VAL A 105 -39.82 -1.55 -12.66
N SER A 106 -40.98 -1.65 -11.99
CA SER A 106 -41.50 -0.61 -11.11
C SER A 106 -40.56 -0.35 -9.93
N PHE A 107 -40.04 -1.41 -9.31
CA PHE A 107 -39.05 -1.29 -8.24
C PHE A 107 -37.81 -0.49 -8.66
N LYS A 108 -37.19 -0.84 -9.79
CA LYS A 108 -36.00 -0.13 -10.30
C LYS A 108 -36.32 1.31 -10.67
N LYS A 109 -37.49 1.57 -11.26
CA LYS A 109 -37.94 2.93 -11.60
C LYS A 109 -38.06 3.80 -10.35
N GLN A 110 -38.71 3.28 -9.30
CA GLN A 110 -38.89 3.99 -8.03
C GLN A 110 -37.56 4.23 -7.30
N TYR A 111 -36.69 3.22 -7.26
CA TYR A 111 -35.36 3.35 -6.67
C TYR A 111 -34.50 4.42 -7.38
N THR A 112 -34.44 4.34 -8.71
CA THR A 112 -33.73 5.32 -9.55
C THR A 112 -34.29 6.73 -9.38
N ALA A 113 -35.61 6.90 -9.21
CA ALA A 113 -36.22 8.20 -8.97
C ALA A 113 -35.76 8.82 -7.64
N VAL A 114 -35.70 8.03 -6.56
CA VAL A 114 -35.18 8.49 -5.25
C VAL A 114 -33.71 8.89 -5.39
N HIS A 115 -32.90 8.06 -6.04
CA HIS A 115 -31.49 8.36 -6.28
C HIS A 115 -31.31 9.67 -7.07
N HIS A 116 -32.00 9.80 -8.21
CA HIS A 116 -31.92 11.00 -9.05
C HIS A 116 -32.39 12.24 -8.31
N ALA A 117 -33.45 12.16 -7.51
CA ALA A 117 -33.89 13.28 -6.68
C ALA A 117 -32.78 13.71 -5.71
N LEU A 118 -32.23 12.78 -4.92
CA LEU A 118 -31.18 13.11 -3.96
C LEU A 118 -29.94 13.70 -4.64
N LEU A 119 -29.49 13.12 -5.75
CA LEU A 119 -28.35 13.64 -6.50
C LEU A 119 -28.67 15.02 -7.09
N GLY A 120 -29.81 15.16 -7.75
CA GLY A 120 -30.24 16.36 -8.47
C GLY A 120 -30.60 17.54 -7.57
N PHE A 121 -30.87 17.31 -6.29
CA PHE A 121 -31.09 18.38 -5.31
C PHE A 121 -29.85 18.71 -4.46
N THR A 122 -28.82 17.85 -4.47
CA THR A 122 -27.62 18.03 -3.63
C THR A 122 -26.33 18.33 -4.40
N GLN A 123 -26.32 18.17 -5.73
CA GLN A 123 -25.14 18.35 -6.56
C GLN A 123 -24.59 19.78 -6.52
N HIS A 124 -23.26 19.88 -6.64
CA HIS A 124 -22.51 21.13 -6.74
C HIS A 124 -22.88 21.87 -8.04
N GLY A 125 -23.24 23.14 -7.92
CA GLY A 125 -23.66 23.99 -9.04
C GLY A 125 -25.08 24.54 -8.88
N LEU A 126 -25.99 23.85 -8.18
CA LEU A 126 -27.33 24.40 -7.91
C LEU A 126 -27.25 25.71 -7.12
N PRO A 127 -28.24 26.60 -7.27
CA PRO A 127 -28.38 27.78 -6.44
C PRO A 127 -28.24 27.38 -4.97
N SER A 128 -27.26 28.00 -4.30
CA SER A 128 -26.79 27.58 -2.98
C SER A 128 -27.92 27.42 -1.96
N LYS A 129 -28.99 28.21 -2.07
CA LYS A 129 -30.16 28.17 -1.18
C LYS A 129 -30.94 26.86 -1.21
N LEU A 130 -31.25 26.30 -2.39
CA LEU A 130 -32.03 25.06 -2.49
C LEU A 130 -31.17 23.87 -2.06
N ALA A 131 -29.92 23.81 -2.52
CA ALA A 131 -28.99 22.75 -2.14
C ALA A 131 -28.68 22.78 -0.63
N ALA A 132 -28.54 23.96 -0.03
CA ALA A 132 -28.37 24.11 1.42
C ALA A 132 -29.62 23.63 2.17
N LEU A 133 -30.82 24.07 1.78
CA LEU A 133 -32.08 23.62 2.38
C LEU A 133 -32.20 22.09 2.36
N VAL A 134 -31.90 21.47 1.21
CA VAL A 134 -31.98 20.01 1.04
C VAL A 134 -30.96 19.31 1.94
N LYS A 135 -29.70 19.79 2.00
CA LYS A 135 -28.65 19.20 2.84
C LYS A 135 -28.93 19.38 4.34
N GLU A 136 -29.58 20.49 4.73
CA GLU A 136 -30.00 20.78 6.11
C GLU A 136 -31.27 20.05 6.53
N THR A 137 -32.06 19.56 5.56
CA THR A 137 -33.28 18.81 5.84
C THR A 137 -32.95 17.51 6.58
N GLU A 138 -33.64 17.29 7.69
CA GLU A 138 -33.52 16.11 8.52
C GLU A 138 -33.64 14.83 7.67
N ASP A 139 -32.80 13.84 7.97
CA ASP A 139 -32.74 12.53 7.31
C ASP A 139 -32.28 12.47 5.83
N VAL A 140 -32.08 13.59 5.12
CA VAL A 140 -31.58 13.54 3.72
C VAL A 140 -30.24 12.83 3.61
N LEU A 141 -29.24 13.29 4.38
CA LEU A 141 -27.92 12.65 4.41
C LEU A 141 -27.97 11.21 4.94
N GLN A 142 -28.92 10.92 5.85
CA GLN A 142 -29.15 9.56 6.35
C GLN A 142 -29.71 8.64 5.27
N MET A 143 -30.59 9.15 4.41
CA MET A 143 -31.14 8.44 3.27
C MET A 143 -30.05 8.14 2.24
N MET A 144 -29.23 9.13 1.87
CA MET A 144 -28.08 8.94 0.98
C MET A 144 -27.12 7.87 1.52
N THR A 145 -26.82 7.93 2.83
CA THR A 145 -26.01 6.94 3.55
C THR A 145 -26.63 5.54 3.48
N THR A 146 -27.95 5.44 3.65
CA THR A 146 -28.67 4.16 3.62
C THR A 146 -28.61 3.54 2.23
N LEU A 147 -28.93 4.30 1.19
CA LEU A 147 -28.89 3.83 -0.20
C LEU A 147 -27.51 3.26 -0.56
N TRP A 148 -26.44 3.98 -0.22
CA TRP A 148 -25.09 3.51 -0.50
C TRP A 148 -24.73 2.23 0.24
N ILE A 149 -25.04 2.14 1.54
CA ILE A 149 -24.77 0.95 2.35
C ILE A 149 -25.58 -0.26 1.87
N GLU A 150 -26.87 -0.08 1.55
CA GLU A 150 -27.73 -1.18 1.12
C GLU A 150 -27.30 -1.72 -0.25
N GLU A 151 -26.97 -0.85 -1.22
CA GLU A 151 -26.35 -1.31 -2.47
C GLU A 151 -24.99 -2.00 -2.22
N ALA A 152 -24.19 -1.49 -1.29
CA ALA A 152 -22.92 -2.10 -0.89
C ALA A 152 -23.10 -3.42 -0.11
N LYS A 153 -24.29 -3.74 0.40
CA LYS A 153 -24.61 -5.04 1.02
C LYS A 153 -25.30 -6.02 0.07
N ASP A 154 -26.02 -5.52 -0.94
CA ASP A 154 -26.81 -6.32 -1.87
C ASP A 154 -25.96 -7.36 -2.65
N PRO A 155 -26.04 -8.66 -2.31
CA PRO A 155 -25.16 -9.69 -2.88
C PRO A 155 -25.41 -9.94 -4.38
N VAL A 156 -26.61 -9.61 -4.87
CA VAL A 156 -27.01 -9.82 -6.27
C VAL A 156 -27.01 -8.51 -7.07
N ALA A 157 -26.68 -7.39 -6.44
CA ALA A 157 -26.67 -6.05 -7.03
C ALA A 157 -27.97 -5.71 -7.78
N MET A 158 -29.09 -6.10 -7.18
CA MET A 158 -30.46 -5.79 -7.59
C MET A 158 -30.73 -4.28 -7.60
N LEU A 159 -30.23 -3.57 -6.59
CA LEU A 159 -30.27 -2.10 -6.51
C LEU A 159 -29.35 -1.42 -7.52
N GLY A 160 -28.44 -2.17 -8.16
CA GLY A 160 -27.39 -1.64 -9.02
C GLY A 160 -26.27 -0.96 -8.22
N PHE A 161 -25.64 0.04 -8.83
CA PHE A 161 -24.56 0.83 -8.22
C PHE A 161 -24.81 2.33 -8.34
N SER A 162 -26.07 2.72 -8.49
CA SER A 162 -26.45 4.08 -8.81
C SER A 162 -26.06 5.07 -7.71
N SER A 163 -25.91 4.66 -6.45
CA SER A 163 -25.57 5.56 -5.34
C SER A 163 -24.11 6.05 -5.27
N SER A 164 -23.19 5.55 -6.12
CA SER A 164 -21.79 6.01 -6.12
C SER A 164 -21.61 7.54 -6.27
N PRO A 165 -22.39 8.25 -7.12
CA PRO A 165 -22.36 9.71 -7.22
C PRO A 165 -22.78 10.45 -5.94
N LEU A 166 -23.56 9.82 -5.05
CA LEU A 166 -23.94 10.42 -3.76
C LEU A 166 -22.74 10.54 -2.81
N LEU A 167 -21.74 9.66 -2.98
CA LEU A 167 -20.50 9.66 -2.22
C LEU A 167 -19.37 10.44 -2.93
N CYS A 168 -19.29 10.31 -4.25
CA CYS A 168 -18.23 10.93 -5.06
C CYS A 168 -18.81 11.49 -6.37
N SER A 169 -18.85 12.82 -6.47
CA SER A 169 -19.34 13.53 -7.66
C SER A 169 -18.19 14.23 -8.40
N PRO A 170 -18.30 14.48 -9.71
CA PRO A 170 -17.37 15.36 -10.41
C PRO A 170 -17.31 16.74 -9.76
N GLU A 171 -16.10 17.31 -9.65
CA GLU A 171 -15.86 18.67 -9.13
C GLU A 171 -16.54 19.72 -10.02
N SER A 172 -16.52 19.51 -11.33
CA SER A 172 -17.20 20.35 -12.32
C SER A 172 -17.51 19.60 -13.62
N SER A 173 -18.37 20.17 -14.46
CA SER A 173 -18.62 19.69 -15.83
C SER A 173 -17.35 19.68 -16.70
N ASP A 174 -16.44 20.62 -16.43
CA ASP A 174 -15.25 20.87 -17.25
C ASP A 174 -14.07 19.97 -16.84
N ALA A 175 -14.12 19.40 -15.64
CA ALA A 175 -13.11 18.51 -15.09
C ALA A 175 -13.72 17.19 -14.57
N PRO A 176 -14.37 16.38 -15.43
CA PRO A 176 -15.10 15.18 -15.00
C PRO A 176 -14.22 14.09 -14.35
N GLN A 177 -12.90 14.21 -14.50
CA GLN A 177 -11.92 13.29 -13.90
C GLN A 177 -11.57 13.65 -12.45
N ARG A 178 -11.87 14.86 -12.00
CA ARG A 178 -11.67 15.27 -10.60
C ARG A 178 -12.95 14.99 -9.85
N LEU A 179 -12.90 14.08 -8.88
CA LEU A 179 -14.03 13.78 -8.02
C LEU A 179 -13.86 14.49 -6.68
N GLU A 180 -14.95 15.06 -6.19
CA GLU A 180 -15.12 15.58 -4.84
C GLU A 180 -15.85 14.54 -3.98
N ILE A 181 -15.37 14.36 -2.75
CA ILE A 181 -15.97 13.44 -1.79
C ILE A 181 -17.01 14.20 -0.98
N ASN A 182 -18.22 13.65 -0.90
CA ASN A 182 -19.25 14.14 0.00
C ASN A 182 -18.93 13.69 1.45
N PHE A 183 -18.04 14.44 2.12
CA PHE A 183 -17.60 14.13 3.48
C PHE A 183 -18.74 13.96 4.49
N PRO A 184 -19.80 14.79 4.50
CA PRO A 184 -20.95 14.57 5.40
C PRO A 184 -21.64 13.20 5.22
N VAL A 185 -21.72 12.69 3.99
CA VAL A 185 -22.24 11.34 3.72
C VAL A 185 -21.24 10.28 4.15
N LEU A 186 -19.95 10.46 3.83
CA LEU A 186 -18.89 9.53 4.23
C LEU A 186 -18.79 9.38 5.75
N GLU A 187 -18.85 10.46 6.52
CA GLU A 187 -18.81 10.43 7.99
C GLU A 187 -19.99 9.65 8.58
N ARG A 188 -21.18 9.79 7.99
CA ARG A 188 -22.37 9.02 8.40
C ARG A 188 -22.27 7.55 8.01
N ILE A 189 -21.71 7.24 6.84
CA ILE A 189 -21.39 5.86 6.44
C ILE A 189 -20.43 5.25 7.45
N ILE A 190 -19.32 5.93 7.74
CA ILE A 190 -18.34 5.50 8.74
C ILE A 190 -19.04 5.25 10.07
N LYS A 191 -19.80 6.23 10.59
CA LYS A 191 -20.53 6.14 11.87
C LYS A 191 -21.47 4.92 11.93
N ARG A 192 -22.18 4.62 10.85
CA ARG A 192 -23.15 3.53 10.78
C ARG A 192 -22.50 2.15 10.62
N VAL A 193 -21.26 2.11 10.16
CA VAL A 193 -20.52 0.87 9.88
C VAL A 193 -19.51 0.55 11.00
N LYS A 194 -19.35 1.43 12.02
CA LYS A 194 -18.33 1.30 13.09
C LYS A 194 -18.39 0.02 13.94
N ASP A 195 -19.47 -0.75 13.91
CA ASP A 195 -19.65 -1.92 14.77
C ASP A 195 -18.64 -3.05 14.46
N ALA A 196 -17.92 -2.98 13.34
CA ALA A 196 -16.73 -3.81 13.11
C ALA A 196 -15.62 -2.97 12.46
N PRO A 197 -14.40 -2.92 13.03
CA PRO A 197 -13.25 -2.35 12.33
C PRO A 197 -13.13 -3.05 10.97
N PHE A 198 -12.78 -2.30 9.92
CA PHE A 198 -12.61 -2.79 8.54
C PHE A 198 -13.87 -3.01 7.69
N SER A 199 -15.06 -3.06 8.29
CA SER A 199 -16.28 -3.39 7.56
C SER A 199 -16.62 -2.41 6.42
N LEU A 200 -16.24 -1.13 6.51
CA LEU A 200 -16.43 -0.19 5.39
C LEU A 200 -15.48 -0.50 4.22
N VAL A 201 -14.24 -0.88 4.50
CA VAL A 201 -13.28 -1.30 3.46
C VAL A 201 -13.80 -2.54 2.75
N ASP A 202 -14.31 -3.53 3.50
CA ASP A 202 -14.97 -4.71 2.95
C ASP A 202 -16.17 -4.36 2.07
N LEU A 203 -17.02 -3.41 2.49
CA LEU A 203 -18.16 -2.95 1.70
C LEU A 203 -17.74 -2.31 0.38
N VAL A 204 -16.73 -1.43 0.38
CA VAL A 204 -16.25 -0.76 -0.84
C VAL A 204 -15.66 -1.78 -1.82
N PHE A 205 -14.76 -2.64 -1.37
CA PHE A 205 -14.18 -3.66 -2.23
C PHE A 205 -15.21 -4.70 -2.69
N GLY A 206 -16.14 -5.10 -1.81
CA GLY A 206 -17.23 -6.03 -2.14
C GLY A 206 -18.14 -5.47 -3.22
N ARG A 207 -18.51 -4.19 -3.11
CA ARG A 207 -19.29 -3.45 -4.11
C ARG A 207 -18.58 -3.43 -5.48
N ILE A 208 -17.29 -3.05 -5.53
CA ILE A 208 -16.47 -3.05 -6.76
C ILE A 208 -16.41 -4.44 -7.38
N LYS A 209 -16.12 -5.47 -6.58
CA LYS A 209 -16.04 -6.87 -7.04
C LYS A 209 -17.37 -7.34 -7.62
N ARG A 210 -18.51 -6.99 -7.02
CA ARG A 210 -19.83 -7.33 -7.57
C ARG A 210 -20.12 -6.62 -8.88
N ASN A 211 -19.75 -5.33 -9.02
CA ASN A 211 -19.91 -4.61 -10.29
C ASN A 211 -19.11 -5.27 -11.42
N LEU A 212 -17.84 -5.59 -11.16
CA LEU A 212 -16.98 -6.31 -12.10
C LEU A 212 -17.48 -7.71 -12.47
N LYS A 213 -18.33 -8.34 -11.65
CA LYS A 213 -18.93 -9.65 -11.91
C LYS A 213 -20.26 -9.59 -12.67
N GLN A 214 -20.85 -8.40 -12.85
CA GLN A 214 -22.12 -8.30 -13.58
C GLN A 214 -21.96 -8.64 -15.07
N PRO A 215 -22.98 -9.24 -15.71
CA PRO A 215 -22.96 -9.47 -17.16
C PRO A 215 -22.74 -8.16 -17.93
N GLN A 216 -23.42 -7.09 -17.50
CA GLN A 216 -23.24 -5.73 -17.98
C GLN A 216 -22.62 -4.89 -16.86
N ILE A 217 -21.39 -4.45 -17.05
CA ILE A 217 -20.65 -3.68 -16.04
C ILE A 217 -21.14 -2.23 -16.08
N ASP A 218 -21.45 -1.68 -14.91
CA ASP A 218 -21.75 -0.25 -14.75
C ASP A 218 -20.42 0.51 -14.64
N THR A 219 -19.86 0.86 -15.80
CA THR A 219 -18.54 1.49 -15.93
C THR A 219 -18.47 2.84 -15.23
N ASP A 220 -19.55 3.61 -15.28
CA ASP A 220 -19.62 4.96 -14.72
C ASP A 220 -19.57 4.95 -13.20
N ASN A 221 -20.27 4.02 -12.56
CA ASN A 221 -20.25 3.90 -11.10
C ASN A 221 -19.02 3.12 -10.62
N LEU A 222 -18.53 2.16 -11.40
CA LEU A 222 -17.24 1.51 -11.15
C LEU A 222 -16.08 2.53 -11.13
N PHE A 223 -16.08 3.48 -12.08
CA PHE A 223 -15.10 4.56 -12.11
C PHE A 223 -15.10 5.37 -10.82
N LYS A 224 -16.28 5.73 -10.32
CA LYS A 224 -16.44 6.52 -9.09
C LYS A 224 -15.98 5.75 -7.86
N ASP A 225 -16.33 4.47 -7.74
CA ASP A 225 -15.91 3.62 -6.62
C ASP A 225 -14.39 3.39 -6.59
N LEU A 226 -13.76 3.14 -7.76
CA LEU A 226 -12.31 3.01 -7.88
C LEU A 226 -11.58 4.33 -7.59
N SER A 227 -12.12 5.44 -8.10
CA SER A 227 -11.58 6.77 -7.85
C SER A 227 -11.67 7.16 -6.37
N PHE A 228 -12.76 6.80 -5.69
CA PHE A 228 -12.91 6.98 -4.25
C PHE A 228 -11.77 6.29 -3.48
N LEU A 229 -11.49 5.01 -3.77
CA LEU A 229 -10.36 4.29 -3.16
C LEU A 229 -9.01 4.95 -3.48
N ALA A 230 -8.81 5.38 -4.72
CA ALA A 230 -7.58 6.06 -5.11
C ALA A 230 -7.37 7.40 -4.39
N ILE A 231 -8.46 8.14 -4.11
CA ILE A 231 -8.41 9.38 -3.31
C ILE A 231 -8.11 9.07 -1.84
N GLN A 232 -8.78 8.06 -1.25
CA GLN A 232 -8.57 7.67 0.15
C GLN A 232 -7.20 7.07 0.44
N THR A 233 -6.47 6.62 -0.59
CA THR A 233 -5.10 6.08 -0.47
C THR A 233 -4.02 6.99 -1.05
N GLY A 234 -4.40 8.06 -1.76
CA GLY A 234 -3.46 8.96 -2.45
C GLY A 234 -2.64 9.85 -1.52
N ASP A 235 -1.89 10.78 -2.10
CA ASP A 235 -1.04 11.72 -1.37
C ASP A 235 -1.86 12.65 -0.43
N PHE A 236 -1.34 12.90 0.78
CA PHE A 236 -1.92 13.72 1.85
C PHE A 236 -2.23 15.17 1.43
N ARG A 237 -1.61 15.63 0.33
CA ARG A 237 -1.80 17.00 -0.18
C ARG A 237 -3.25 17.35 -0.56
N ARG A 238 -4.15 16.38 -0.67
CA ARG A 238 -5.57 16.59 -1.05
C ARG A 238 -6.56 16.68 0.12
N GLY A 239 -6.09 16.83 1.36
CA GLY A 239 -6.96 17.02 2.53
C GLY A 239 -7.21 15.74 3.33
N ALA A 240 -8.26 15.75 4.15
CA ALA A 240 -8.56 14.65 5.07
C ALA A 240 -8.90 13.35 4.32
N GLN A 241 -8.23 12.25 4.68
CA GLN A 241 -8.49 10.90 4.16
C GLN A 241 -8.96 10.02 5.33
N PRO A 242 -10.24 10.13 5.74
CA PRO A 242 -10.73 9.50 6.97
C PRO A 242 -10.62 7.98 6.94
N LEU A 243 -10.57 7.35 5.76
CA LEU A 243 -10.41 5.90 5.63
C LEU A 243 -8.98 5.42 5.44
N ARG A 244 -8.00 6.32 5.31
CA ARG A 244 -6.63 5.90 4.97
C ARG A 244 -6.06 4.92 6.00
N ALA A 245 -6.18 5.26 7.28
CA ALA A 245 -5.70 4.42 8.36
C ALA A 245 -6.38 3.05 8.37
N ASP A 246 -7.71 3.02 8.19
CA ASP A 246 -8.49 1.78 8.14
C ASP A 246 -8.11 0.91 6.93
N ILE A 247 -7.95 1.51 5.75
CA ILE A 247 -7.52 0.81 4.53
C ILE A 247 -6.12 0.21 4.71
N LEU A 248 -5.18 0.98 5.26
CA LEU A 248 -3.82 0.51 5.49
C LEU A 248 -3.75 -0.56 6.59
N ALA A 249 -4.56 -0.43 7.65
CA ALA A 249 -4.61 -1.39 8.74
C ALA A 249 -5.34 -2.69 8.35
N HIS A 250 -6.12 -2.68 7.26
CA HIS A 250 -6.89 -3.83 6.82
C HIS A 250 -6.00 -5.02 6.43
N PRO A 251 -6.14 -6.20 7.07
CA PRO A 251 -5.21 -7.31 6.89
C PRO A 251 -5.19 -7.87 5.46
N MET A 252 -6.33 -7.81 4.76
CA MET A 252 -6.54 -8.34 3.41
C MET A 252 -6.48 -7.31 2.28
N VAL A 253 -6.13 -6.03 2.55
CA VAL A 253 -6.20 -4.98 1.51
C VAL A 253 -5.39 -5.30 0.26
N VAL A 254 -4.20 -5.88 0.42
CA VAL A 254 -3.33 -6.28 -0.69
C VAL A 254 -4.01 -7.34 -1.54
N THR A 255 -4.51 -8.41 -0.91
CA THR A 255 -5.24 -9.49 -1.60
C THR A 255 -6.49 -8.97 -2.30
N MET A 256 -7.29 -8.15 -1.62
CA MET A 256 -8.51 -7.57 -2.20
C MET A 256 -8.21 -6.67 -3.41
N THR A 257 -7.11 -5.91 -3.34
CA THR A 257 -6.66 -5.06 -4.46
C THR A 257 -6.21 -5.89 -5.65
N VAL A 258 -5.43 -6.96 -5.42
CA VAL A 258 -5.02 -7.88 -6.47
C VAL A 258 -6.23 -8.59 -7.08
N ASP A 259 -7.19 -9.03 -6.27
CA ASP A 259 -8.43 -9.64 -6.76
C ASP A 259 -9.22 -8.68 -7.65
N VAL A 260 -9.37 -7.42 -7.24
CA VAL A 260 -10.02 -6.39 -8.06
C VAL A 260 -9.27 -6.19 -9.37
N LEU A 261 -7.94 -6.10 -9.34
CA LEU A 261 -7.12 -5.98 -10.54
C LEU A 261 -7.32 -7.18 -11.48
N THR A 262 -7.31 -8.41 -10.94
CA THR A 262 -7.59 -9.62 -11.72
C THR A 262 -8.99 -9.58 -12.35
N LEU A 263 -10.01 -9.19 -11.58
CA LEU A 263 -11.38 -9.07 -12.09
C LEU A 263 -11.53 -7.99 -13.16
N VAL A 264 -10.80 -6.87 -13.08
CA VAL A 264 -10.77 -5.84 -14.13
C VAL A 264 -10.20 -6.41 -15.43
N ILE A 265 -9.12 -7.21 -15.34
CA ILE A 265 -8.54 -7.88 -16.52
C ILE A 265 -9.55 -8.87 -17.12
N ASP A 266 -10.19 -9.68 -16.29
CA ASP A 266 -11.20 -10.66 -16.72
C ASP A 266 -12.47 -10.00 -17.29
N ALA A 267 -12.77 -8.78 -16.83
CA ALA A 267 -13.88 -7.95 -17.30
C ALA A 267 -13.61 -7.29 -18.65
N LYS A 268 -12.37 -7.24 -19.13
CA LYS A 268 -12.00 -6.52 -20.38
C LYS A 268 -12.92 -6.83 -21.57
N PRO A 269 -13.31 -8.08 -21.88
CA PRO A 269 -14.23 -8.36 -23.00
C PRO A 269 -15.65 -7.80 -22.82
N ARG A 270 -16.06 -7.49 -21.59
CA ARG A 270 -17.39 -6.93 -21.24
C ARG A 270 -17.37 -5.40 -21.16
N ILE A 271 -16.20 -4.77 -21.15
CA ILE A 271 -16.06 -3.31 -21.12
C ILE A 271 -16.03 -2.82 -22.58
N SER A 272 -17.08 -2.12 -23.00
CA SER A 272 -17.25 -1.65 -24.38
C SER A 272 -16.16 -0.66 -24.82
N ASN A 273 -15.72 0.20 -23.90
CA ASN A 273 -14.72 1.22 -24.16
C ASN A 273 -13.34 0.79 -23.65
N TYR A 274 -12.40 0.61 -24.58
CA TYR A 274 -11.00 0.27 -24.27
C TYR A 274 -10.36 1.22 -23.25
N LYS A 275 -10.63 2.54 -23.34
CA LYS A 275 -10.06 3.53 -22.43
C LYS A 275 -10.49 3.32 -20.99
N ASP A 276 -11.73 2.88 -20.77
CA ASP A 276 -12.24 2.63 -19.42
C ASP A 276 -11.59 1.39 -18.82
N SER A 277 -11.35 0.35 -19.63
CA SER A 277 -10.60 -0.84 -19.22
C SER A 277 -9.16 -0.50 -18.79
N VAL A 278 -8.46 0.34 -19.56
CA VAL A 278 -7.11 0.86 -19.22
C VAL A 278 -7.17 1.67 -17.93
N ARG A 279 -8.12 2.59 -17.80
CA ARG A 279 -8.31 3.42 -16.58
C ARG A 279 -8.55 2.58 -15.33
N PHE A 280 -9.45 1.60 -15.38
CA PHE A 280 -9.72 0.72 -14.24
C PHE A 280 -8.48 -0.08 -13.83
N THR A 281 -7.71 -0.52 -14.82
CA THR A 281 -6.43 -1.19 -14.57
C THR A 281 -5.44 -0.23 -13.90
N ASN A 282 -5.33 1.01 -14.39
CA ASN A 282 -4.50 2.05 -13.78
C ASN A 282 -4.91 2.35 -12.34
N PHE A 283 -6.21 2.39 -12.01
CA PHE A 283 -6.66 2.57 -10.63
C PHE A 283 -6.19 1.43 -9.72
N GLY A 284 -6.32 0.18 -10.15
CA GLY A 284 -5.83 -0.97 -9.39
C GLY A 284 -4.31 -0.91 -9.16
N LEU A 285 -3.52 -0.59 -10.20
CA LEU A 285 -2.07 -0.44 -10.08
C LEU A 285 -1.66 0.73 -9.19
N ARG A 286 -2.31 1.89 -9.37
CA ARG A 286 -2.08 3.08 -8.55
C ARG A 286 -2.37 2.81 -7.08
N LEU A 287 -3.44 2.07 -6.77
CA LEU A 287 -3.77 1.67 -5.40
C LEU A 287 -2.64 0.83 -4.78
N ILE A 288 -2.11 -0.15 -5.49
CA ILE A 288 -0.96 -0.96 -5.01
C ILE A 288 0.27 -0.08 -4.80
N VAL A 289 0.57 0.82 -5.73
CA VAL A 289 1.69 1.78 -5.60
C VAL A 289 1.50 2.68 -4.39
N ASN A 290 0.32 3.24 -4.17
CA ASN A 290 0.02 4.07 -3.01
C ASN A 290 0.19 3.31 -1.69
N LEU A 291 -0.32 2.07 -1.62
CA LEU A 291 -0.16 1.22 -0.44
C LEU A 291 1.33 0.90 -0.16
N SER A 292 2.15 0.80 -1.21
CA SER A 292 3.59 0.50 -1.10
C SER A 292 4.46 1.69 -0.66
N GLN A 293 3.92 2.92 -0.69
CA GLN A 293 4.64 4.13 -0.28
C GLN A 293 4.68 4.31 1.25
N ASP A 294 3.96 3.49 2.00
CA ASP A 294 3.91 3.54 3.45
C ASP A 294 5.14 2.86 4.11
N ILE A 295 5.24 2.96 5.44
CA ILE A 295 6.32 2.43 6.29
C ILE A 295 6.42 0.89 6.21
N ARG A 296 5.36 0.22 5.74
CA ARG A 296 5.23 -1.24 5.66
C ARG A 296 5.37 -1.80 4.24
N ALA A 297 6.28 -1.21 3.47
CA ALA A 297 6.49 -1.59 2.07
C ALA A 297 7.01 -3.03 1.92
N TYR A 298 7.85 -3.52 2.85
CA TYR A 298 8.29 -4.91 2.88
C TYR A 298 7.11 -5.88 3.09
N GLU A 299 6.27 -5.66 4.11
CA GLU A 299 5.14 -6.54 4.40
C GLU A 299 4.15 -6.55 3.23
N LEU A 300 3.97 -5.41 2.58
CA LEU A 300 3.19 -5.32 1.36
C LEU A 300 3.83 -6.13 0.22
N ALA A 301 5.13 -5.98 -0.02
CA ALA A 301 5.82 -6.75 -1.06
C ALA A 301 5.74 -8.26 -0.80
N GLU A 302 5.91 -8.70 0.44
CA GLU A 302 5.77 -10.09 0.87
C GLU A 302 4.36 -10.62 0.63
N LYS A 303 3.33 -9.88 1.05
CA LYS A 303 1.94 -10.24 0.76
C LYS A 303 1.66 -10.26 -0.74
N LEU A 304 2.14 -9.28 -1.48
CA LEU A 304 1.89 -9.13 -2.92
C LEU A 304 2.48 -10.30 -3.72
N VAL A 305 3.72 -10.68 -3.44
CA VAL A 305 4.36 -11.86 -4.05
C VAL A 305 3.71 -13.16 -3.59
N GLY A 306 3.04 -13.17 -2.43
CA GLY A 306 2.19 -14.29 -1.99
C GLY A 306 0.84 -14.41 -2.73
N THR A 307 0.51 -13.50 -3.66
CA THR A 307 -0.74 -13.50 -4.44
C THR A 307 -0.51 -13.82 -5.92
N THR A 308 -1.57 -13.73 -6.75
CA THR A 308 -1.48 -13.82 -8.22
C THR A 308 -1.02 -12.52 -8.90
N PHE A 309 -0.39 -11.60 -8.15
CA PHE A 309 -0.02 -10.28 -8.66
C PHE A 309 0.89 -10.34 -9.89
N LEU A 310 2.01 -11.06 -9.83
CA LEU A 310 2.96 -11.12 -10.96
C LEU A 310 2.31 -11.73 -12.21
N THR A 311 1.51 -12.78 -12.05
CA THR A 311 0.70 -13.34 -13.13
C THR A 311 -0.29 -12.33 -13.69
N SER A 312 -0.97 -11.55 -12.84
CA SER A 312 -1.88 -10.49 -13.28
C SER A 312 -1.15 -9.39 -14.05
N MET A 313 0.06 -9.02 -13.63
CA MET A 313 0.92 -8.06 -14.33
C MET A 313 1.32 -8.55 -15.72
N ALA A 314 1.69 -9.84 -15.86
CA ALA A 314 1.96 -10.44 -17.17
C ALA A 314 0.72 -10.44 -18.06
N ARG A 315 -0.46 -10.79 -17.51
CA ARG A 315 -1.73 -10.72 -18.24
C ARG A 315 -2.06 -9.32 -18.72
N ILE A 316 -1.87 -8.28 -17.88
CA ILE A 316 -2.07 -6.87 -18.27
C ILE A 316 -1.14 -6.52 -19.44
N ALA A 317 0.16 -6.80 -19.31
CA ALA A 317 1.14 -6.48 -20.34
C ALA A 317 0.80 -7.12 -21.70
N SER A 318 0.39 -8.40 -21.70
CA SER A 318 -0.08 -9.09 -22.90
C SER A 318 -1.41 -8.53 -23.43
N THR A 319 -2.34 -8.19 -22.54
CA THR A 319 -3.71 -7.75 -22.89
C THR A 319 -3.75 -6.40 -23.57
N TYR A 320 -2.89 -5.47 -23.14
CA TYR A 320 -2.89 -4.09 -23.61
C TYR A 320 -1.81 -3.77 -24.64
N ARG A 321 -0.86 -4.71 -24.89
CA ARG A 321 0.27 -4.51 -25.81
C ARG A 321 0.96 -3.16 -25.53
N MET A 322 1.59 -3.03 -24.37
CA MET A 322 2.10 -1.78 -23.73
C MET A 322 3.14 -0.95 -24.52
N TRP A 323 3.17 -1.01 -25.84
CA TRP A 323 4.15 -0.37 -26.72
C TRP A 323 3.71 1.02 -27.20
N ASN A 324 2.42 1.34 -27.15
CA ASN A 324 1.93 2.64 -27.59
C ASN A 324 2.09 3.71 -26.49
N ARG A 325 3.31 4.23 -26.34
CA ARG A 325 3.63 5.29 -25.36
C ARG A 325 2.98 6.65 -25.66
N ALA A 326 2.35 6.82 -26.82
CA ALA A 326 1.66 8.06 -27.16
C ALA A 326 0.34 8.23 -26.41
N ASP A 327 -0.27 7.14 -25.91
CA ASP A 327 -1.47 7.22 -25.06
C ASP A 327 -1.07 7.61 -23.62
N PRO A 328 -1.57 8.73 -23.07
CA PRO A 328 -1.26 9.16 -21.72
C PRO A 328 -1.62 8.12 -20.64
N GLU A 329 -2.72 7.40 -20.80
CA GLU A 329 -3.16 6.37 -19.85
C GLU A 329 -2.22 5.16 -19.89
N MET A 330 -1.74 4.78 -21.07
CA MET A 330 -0.76 3.71 -21.22
C MET A 330 0.62 4.12 -20.66
N SER A 331 1.02 5.37 -20.89
CA SER A 331 2.25 5.94 -20.34
C SER A 331 2.21 5.92 -18.81
N GLU A 332 1.09 6.31 -18.21
CA GLU A 332 0.88 6.25 -16.76
C GLU A 332 0.92 4.80 -16.24
N MET A 333 0.31 3.86 -16.97
CA MET A 333 0.40 2.43 -16.66
C MET A 333 1.86 1.95 -16.59
N CYS A 334 2.66 2.25 -17.62
CA CYS A 334 4.07 1.90 -17.66
C CYS A 334 4.83 2.43 -16.44
N LYS A 335 4.56 3.66 -15.99
CA LYS A 335 5.19 4.22 -14.77
C LYS A 335 4.85 3.39 -13.53
N TYR A 336 3.62 2.91 -13.39
CA TYR A 336 3.25 2.05 -12.26
C TYR A 336 3.94 0.69 -12.33
N PHE A 337 4.08 0.10 -13.52
CA PHE A 337 4.86 -1.11 -13.70
C PHE A 337 6.33 -0.91 -13.34
N ASP A 338 6.98 0.13 -13.85
CA ASP A 338 8.38 0.43 -13.55
C ASP A 338 8.57 0.68 -12.06
N LYS A 339 7.63 1.38 -11.41
CA LYS A 339 7.63 1.60 -9.97
C LYS A 339 7.48 0.30 -9.19
N MET A 340 6.53 -0.56 -9.56
CA MET A 340 6.27 -1.81 -8.84
C MET A 340 7.35 -2.87 -9.07
N LEU A 341 7.62 -3.20 -10.33
CA LEU A 341 8.52 -4.28 -10.71
C LEU A 341 9.98 -3.84 -10.62
N GLY A 342 10.31 -2.65 -11.14
CA GLY A 342 11.69 -2.16 -11.21
C GLY A 342 12.20 -1.57 -9.90
N ASN A 343 11.35 -0.89 -9.13
CA ASN A 343 11.79 -0.20 -7.91
C ASN A 343 11.39 -0.92 -6.62
N ILE A 344 10.12 -1.30 -6.46
CA ILE A 344 9.64 -1.85 -5.17
C ILE A 344 10.10 -3.30 -5.00
N LEU A 345 9.69 -4.21 -5.88
CA LEU A 345 9.97 -5.64 -5.72
C LEU A 345 11.46 -5.99 -5.82
N VAL A 346 12.18 -5.39 -6.78
CA VAL A 346 13.63 -5.58 -6.95
C VAL A 346 14.40 -5.16 -5.71
N ARG A 347 14.07 -3.99 -5.13
CA ARG A 347 14.72 -3.49 -3.92
C ARG A 347 14.59 -4.48 -2.75
N PHE A 348 13.44 -5.13 -2.60
CA PHE A 348 13.25 -6.14 -1.56
C PHE A 348 13.81 -7.55 -1.92
N GLY A 349 14.43 -7.71 -3.09
CA GLY A 349 15.12 -8.94 -3.50
C GLY A 349 16.34 -9.32 -2.64
N VAL A 350 16.78 -8.43 -1.74
CA VAL A 350 17.84 -8.74 -0.76
C VAL A 350 17.38 -9.71 0.31
N TYR A 351 16.06 -9.84 0.50
CA TYR A 351 15.47 -10.81 1.41
C TYR A 351 15.27 -12.13 0.67
N ARG A 352 15.97 -13.18 1.14
CA ARG A 352 15.95 -14.51 0.51
C ARG A 352 14.54 -15.04 0.22
N SER A 353 13.62 -14.90 1.17
CA SER A 353 12.23 -15.36 1.02
C SER A 353 11.55 -14.72 -0.18
N LEU A 354 11.62 -13.38 -0.28
CA LEU A 354 11.06 -12.62 -1.39
C LEU A 354 11.74 -12.94 -2.71
N LEU A 355 13.08 -12.96 -2.74
CA LEU A 355 13.85 -13.31 -3.92
C LEU A 355 13.44 -14.67 -4.49
N SER A 356 13.34 -15.68 -3.61
CA SER A 356 12.98 -17.05 -4.00
C SER A 356 11.56 -17.13 -4.56
N SER A 357 10.61 -16.42 -3.95
CA SER A 357 9.22 -16.40 -4.42
C SER A 357 9.08 -15.68 -5.76
N ILE A 358 9.70 -14.50 -5.90
CA ILE A 358 9.75 -13.75 -7.17
C ILE A 358 10.35 -14.62 -8.29
N GLN A 359 11.48 -15.29 -8.04
CA GLN A 359 12.14 -16.14 -9.03
C GLN A 359 11.25 -17.30 -9.48
N ARG A 360 10.57 -17.96 -8.53
CA ARG A 360 9.64 -19.04 -8.83
C ARG A 360 8.52 -18.55 -9.76
N ASP A 361 7.97 -17.38 -9.50
CA ASP A 361 6.91 -16.79 -10.30
C ASP A 361 7.41 -16.36 -11.68
N LEU A 362 8.59 -15.74 -11.78
CA LEU A 362 9.22 -15.39 -13.06
C LEU A 362 9.43 -16.65 -13.93
N ILE A 363 9.98 -17.73 -13.35
CA ILE A 363 10.17 -19.01 -14.07
C ILE A 363 8.82 -19.60 -14.49
N ASN A 364 7.81 -19.56 -13.61
CA ASN A 364 6.48 -20.07 -13.94
C ASN A 364 5.83 -19.24 -15.08
N MET A 365 6.02 -17.92 -15.09
CA MET A 365 5.54 -17.07 -16.16
C MET A 365 6.26 -17.32 -17.49
N GLU A 366 7.59 -17.50 -17.49
CA GLU A 366 8.35 -17.87 -18.69
C GLU A 366 7.85 -19.18 -19.31
N LYS A 367 7.40 -20.13 -18.48
CA LYS A 367 6.82 -21.40 -18.95
C LYS A 367 5.41 -21.23 -19.51
N ASN A 368 4.58 -20.40 -18.89
CA ASN A 368 3.15 -20.30 -19.19
C ASN A 368 2.81 -19.23 -20.26
N HIS A 369 3.72 -18.29 -20.54
CA HIS A 369 3.50 -17.23 -21.53
C HIS A 369 4.45 -17.40 -22.71
N ARG A 370 3.89 -17.57 -23.92
CA ARG A 370 4.66 -17.71 -25.17
C ARG A 370 5.65 -16.56 -25.39
N ASP A 371 5.20 -15.34 -25.10
CA ASP A 371 6.00 -14.12 -25.18
C ASP A 371 6.17 -13.55 -23.77
N PHE A 372 7.37 -13.67 -23.20
CA PHE A 372 7.68 -13.07 -21.91
C PHE A 372 7.60 -11.54 -22.03
N PRO A 373 6.71 -10.85 -21.30
CA PRO A 373 6.50 -9.43 -21.53
C PRO A 373 7.77 -8.62 -21.22
N MET A 374 8.23 -7.75 -22.13
CA MET A 374 9.53 -7.05 -21.96
C MET A 374 9.60 -6.23 -20.66
N ILE A 375 8.46 -5.84 -20.10
CA ILE A 375 8.41 -5.10 -18.83
C ILE A 375 9.03 -5.90 -17.67
N PHE A 376 9.05 -7.22 -17.76
CA PHE A 376 9.74 -8.09 -16.79
C PHE A 376 11.22 -8.29 -17.10
N LEU A 377 11.71 -7.95 -18.30
CA LEU A 377 13.14 -8.09 -18.60
C LEU A 377 13.97 -7.17 -17.72
N GLY A 378 13.53 -5.93 -17.50
CA GLY A 378 14.19 -5.02 -16.56
C GLY A 378 14.30 -5.64 -15.17
N MET A 379 13.18 -6.14 -14.63
CA MET A 379 13.15 -6.84 -13.35
C MET A 379 14.08 -8.07 -13.33
N ARG A 380 14.06 -8.88 -14.39
CA ARG A 380 14.90 -10.08 -14.54
C ARG A 380 16.39 -9.72 -14.52
N GLU A 381 16.82 -8.74 -15.31
CA GLU A 381 18.22 -8.32 -15.37
C GLU A 381 18.71 -7.83 -14.00
N HIS A 382 17.93 -7.02 -13.29
CA HIS A 382 18.30 -6.60 -11.94
C HIS A 382 18.39 -7.80 -10.97
N MET A 383 17.41 -8.71 -11.05
CA MET A 383 17.38 -9.90 -10.20
C MET A 383 18.47 -10.93 -10.53
N LYS A 384 19.03 -10.96 -11.75
CA LYS A 384 20.13 -11.88 -12.10
C LYS A 384 21.33 -11.72 -11.18
N SER A 385 21.67 -10.48 -10.82
CA SER A 385 22.79 -10.20 -9.91
C SER A 385 22.55 -10.84 -8.52
N LEU A 386 21.36 -10.66 -7.95
CA LEU A 386 20.97 -11.24 -6.66
C LEU A 386 20.80 -12.76 -6.74
N GLN A 387 20.27 -13.26 -7.86
CA GLN A 387 20.14 -14.69 -8.15
C GLN A 387 21.51 -15.38 -8.15
N SER A 388 22.51 -14.81 -8.83
CA SER A 388 23.87 -15.36 -8.82
C SER A 388 24.40 -15.48 -7.41
N ILE A 389 24.20 -14.44 -6.58
CA ILE A 389 24.62 -14.45 -5.18
C ILE A 389 23.87 -15.51 -4.38
N PHE A 390 22.58 -15.68 -4.63
CA PHE A 390 21.78 -16.70 -3.99
C PHE A 390 22.18 -18.12 -4.39
N ASP A 391 22.58 -18.34 -5.64
CA ASP A 391 23.03 -19.65 -6.10
C ASP A 391 24.44 -19.97 -5.62
N ASP A 392 25.32 -18.97 -5.52
CA ASP A 392 26.62 -19.12 -4.84
C ASP A 392 26.39 -19.43 -3.34
N TYR A 393 25.49 -18.72 -2.66
CA TYR A 393 25.10 -19.00 -1.27
C TYR A 393 24.60 -20.45 -1.06
N LYS A 394 23.94 -21.05 -2.05
CA LYS A 394 23.49 -22.46 -1.96
C LYS A 394 24.65 -23.45 -2.14
N ARG A 395 25.68 -23.09 -2.90
CA ARG A 395 26.84 -23.95 -3.19
C ARG A 395 27.96 -23.81 -2.17
N ASP A 396 28.13 -22.61 -1.63
CA ASP A 396 29.24 -22.25 -0.77
C ASP A 396 29.06 -22.75 0.66
N THR A 397 30.18 -22.82 1.37
CA THR A 397 30.16 -23.09 2.82
C THR A 397 29.44 -21.92 3.51
N PRO A 398 28.44 -22.18 4.38
CA PRO A 398 27.69 -21.13 5.04
C PRO A 398 28.61 -20.21 5.84
N VAL A 399 28.34 -18.90 5.80
CA VAL A 399 29.01 -17.96 6.69
C VAL A 399 28.69 -18.32 8.13
N LEU A 400 29.74 -18.48 8.92
CA LEU A 400 29.61 -18.93 10.30
C LEU A 400 29.19 -17.75 11.19
N LEU A 401 27.95 -17.81 11.69
CA LEU A 401 27.46 -16.88 12.70
C LEU A 401 28.15 -17.13 14.05
N SER A 402 28.66 -16.10 14.69
CA SER A 402 29.28 -16.23 16.01
C SER A 402 28.25 -16.14 17.12
N CYS A 403 28.54 -16.78 18.26
CA CYS A 403 27.74 -16.63 19.46
C CYS A 403 27.69 -15.15 19.88
N GLY A 404 26.50 -14.67 20.25
CA GLY A 404 26.27 -13.31 20.71
C GLY A 404 26.96 -13.00 22.03
N ASN A 405 27.19 -14.01 22.87
CA ASN A 405 28.00 -13.84 24.06
C ASN A 405 29.44 -13.46 23.68
N ARG A 406 29.93 -12.36 24.23
CA ARG A 406 31.26 -11.79 23.91
C ARG A 406 32.38 -12.76 24.28
N GLN A 407 32.25 -13.41 25.42
CA GLN A 407 33.20 -14.40 25.94
C GLN A 407 33.15 -15.76 25.25
N CYS A 408 32.32 -15.93 24.20
CA CYS A 408 32.15 -17.19 23.50
C CYS A 408 32.56 -17.04 22.02
N ASN A 409 33.58 -17.82 21.63
CA ASN A 409 34.09 -17.86 20.26
C ASN A 409 33.50 -19.03 19.45
N LEU A 410 32.44 -19.68 19.94
CA LEU A 410 31.76 -20.72 19.19
C LEU A 410 31.02 -20.11 18.00
N THR A 411 31.13 -20.80 16.87
CA THR A 411 30.54 -20.41 15.60
C THR A 411 29.54 -21.46 15.13
N ASP A 412 28.50 -21.00 14.44
CA ASP A 412 27.43 -21.79 13.85
C ASP A 412 27.96 -22.55 12.63
N ASP A 413 28.43 -23.76 12.86
CA ASP A 413 28.87 -24.75 11.88
C ASP A 413 27.74 -25.71 11.49
N GLY A 414 26.48 -25.29 11.65
CA GLY A 414 25.30 -26.14 11.48
C GLY A 414 24.76 -26.72 12.79
N ARG A 415 25.35 -26.36 13.94
CA ARG A 415 24.77 -26.61 15.27
C ARG A 415 23.50 -25.78 15.49
N ASP A 416 22.63 -26.25 16.38
CA ASP A 416 21.39 -25.56 16.77
C ASP A 416 21.64 -24.31 17.62
N PHE A 417 22.20 -23.26 16.99
CA PHE A 417 22.27 -21.95 17.58
C PHE A 417 20.84 -21.44 17.79
N ARG A 418 20.55 -21.03 19.02
CA ARG A 418 19.25 -20.52 19.42
C ARG A 418 19.22 -19.01 19.24
N ARG A 419 18.15 -18.51 18.65
CA ARG A 419 17.93 -17.06 18.53
C ARG A 419 17.32 -16.52 19.82
N CYS A 420 17.63 -15.26 20.13
CA CYS A 420 16.89 -14.55 21.17
C CYS A 420 15.41 -14.53 20.81
N SER A 421 14.52 -14.94 21.73
CA SER A 421 13.08 -14.93 21.49
C SER A 421 12.46 -13.53 21.49
N GLY A 422 13.19 -12.52 21.97
CA GLY A 422 12.78 -11.12 21.91
C GLY A 422 13.09 -10.50 20.55
N CYS A 423 14.39 -10.31 20.24
CA CYS A 423 14.80 -9.62 19.02
C CYS A 423 14.96 -10.51 17.78
N PHE A 424 14.99 -11.84 17.91
CA PHE A 424 15.23 -12.82 16.83
C PHE A 424 16.53 -12.65 16.02
N PHE A 425 17.38 -11.70 16.39
CA PHE A 425 18.55 -11.29 15.64
C PHE A 425 19.83 -11.94 16.19
N VAL A 426 20.04 -11.89 17.51
CA VAL A 426 21.25 -12.45 18.14
C VAL A 426 21.12 -13.97 18.31
N CYS A 427 22.15 -14.70 17.89
CA CYS A 427 22.25 -16.16 18.01
C CYS A 427 23.15 -16.58 19.19
N TYR A 428 22.82 -17.68 19.85
CA TYR A 428 23.58 -18.23 20.97
C TYR A 428 23.77 -19.73 20.82
N CYS A 429 24.98 -20.20 21.09
CA CYS A 429 25.27 -21.64 21.14
C CYS A 429 24.59 -22.36 22.31
N SER A 430 24.18 -21.63 23.36
CA SER A 430 23.55 -22.20 24.56
C SER A 430 22.73 -21.18 25.35
N ARG A 431 21.80 -21.68 26.20
CA ARG A 431 21.04 -20.84 27.14
C ARG A 431 21.94 -20.14 28.17
N LYS A 432 23.08 -20.75 28.54
CA LYS A 432 24.09 -20.14 29.41
C LYS A 432 24.67 -18.87 28.78
N CYS A 433 25.10 -18.97 27.52
CA CYS A 433 25.60 -17.81 26.77
C CYS A 433 24.54 -16.72 26.59
N GLN A 434 23.29 -17.10 26.33
CA GLN A 434 22.18 -16.14 26.27
C GLN A 434 22.00 -15.39 27.60
N ARG A 435 21.94 -16.10 28.74
CA ARG A 435 21.78 -15.48 30.08
C ARG A 435 22.93 -14.54 30.42
N GLN A 436 24.16 -14.95 30.13
CA GLN A 436 25.33 -14.10 30.34
C GLN A 436 25.24 -12.83 29.49
N HIS A 437 25.01 -12.95 28.18
CA HIS A 437 24.88 -11.77 27.32
C HIS A 437 23.71 -10.87 27.73
N TRP A 438 22.58 -11.46 28.15
CA TRP A 438 21.41 -10.76 28.66
C TRP A 438 21.74 -9.83 29.84
N GLN A 439 22.49 -10.35 30.82
CA GLN A 439 22.93 -9.59 31.99
C GLN A 439 23.95 -8.49 31.65
N HIS A 440 24.79 -8.70 30.63
CA HIS A 440 25.83 -7.76 30.21
C HIS A 440 25.36 -6.76 29.14
N GLY A 441 24.09 -6.33 29.20
CA GLY A 441 23.56 -5.22 28.41
C GLY A 441 22.67 -5.61 27.22
N HIS A 442 22.58 -6.89 26.84
CA HIS A 442 21.66 -7.26 25.76
C HIS A 442 20.18 -7.05 26.13
N LYS A 443 19.81 -7.06 27.41
CA LYS A 443 18.42 -6.75 27.82
C LYS A 443 17.97 -5.39 27.29
N ALA A 444 18.72 -4.32 27.59
CA ALA A 444 18.38 -2.96 27.14
C ALA A 444 18.32 -2.88 25.61
N LEU A 445 19.32 -3.43 24.92
CA LEU A 445 19.33 -3.47 23.45
C LEU A 445 18.17 -4.28 22.87
N CYS A 446 17.81 -5.40 23.50
CA CYS A 446 16.69 -6.24 23.07
C CYS A 446 15.36 -5.53 23.29
N ASP A 447 15.21 -4.83 24.41
CA ASP A 447 14.05 -4.01 24.71
C ASP A 447 13.96 -2.86 23.71
N ASP A 448 15.05 -2.15 23.38
CA ASP A 448 15.07 -1.09 22.35
C ASP A 448 14.66 -1.62 20.97
N MET A 449 15.18 -2.79 20.59
CA MET A 449 14.77 -3.49 19.37
C MET A 449 13.29 -3.87 19.40
N HIS A 450 12.77 -4.29 20.57
CA HIS A 450 11.38 -4.70 20.74
C HIS A 450 10.41 -3.50 20.84
N PHE A 451 10.76 -2.41 21.52
CA PHE A 451 9.97 -1.19 21.60
C PHE A 451 9.86 -0.51 20.25
N SER A 452 10.94 -0.55 19.45
CA SER A 452 10.90 -0.16 18.03
C SER A 452 9.94 -1.04 17.20
N THR A 453 9.59 -2.25 17.68
CA THR A 453 8.60 -3.15 17.05
C THR A 453 7.18 -3.01 17.60
N GLY A 454 6.98 -2.30 18.72
CA GLY A 454 5.66 -2.03 19.29
C GLY A 454 4.81 -1.17 18.37
N ASP A 455 5.48 -0.31 17.59
CA ASP A 455 4.96 0.16 16.33
C ASP A 455 5.28 -0.91 15.28
N SER A 456 4.26 -1.51 14.67
CA SER A 456 4.27 -2.71 13.80
C SER A 456 5.11 -2.64 12.50
N SER A 457 6.25 -1.96 12.54
CA SER A 457 6.91 -1.32 11.42
C SER A 457 8.31 -1.86 11.12
N SER A 458 8.93 -2.65 12.02
CA SER A 458 10.25 -3.25 11.76
C SER A 458 10.10 -4.63 11.10
N VAL A 459 10.82 -4.85 9.99
CA VAL A 459 10.84 -6.16 9.33
C VAL A 459 11.46 -7.19 10.28
N ARG A 460 10.74 -8.29 10.54
CA ARG A 460 11.29 -9.41 11.29
C ARG A 460 12.12 -10.29 10.37
N LEU A 461 13.44 -10.22 10.49
CA LEU A 461 14.34 -11.10 9.73
C LEU A 461 14.20 -12.56 10.18
N SER A 462 13.75 -13.41 9.25
CA SER A 462 13.88 -14.85 9.41
C SER A 462 15.36 -15.24 9.47
N GLY A 463 15.70 -16.33 10.18
CA GLY A 463 17.07 -16.85 10.23
C GLY A 463 17.66 -17.10 8.83
N PRO A 464 16.90 -17.71 7.89
CA PRO A 464 17.28 -17.79 6.48
C PRO A 464 17.61 -16.46 5.81
N ASN A 465 16.81 -15.40 6.02
CA ASN A 465 17.06 -14.08 5.44
C ASN A 465 18.33 -13.46 6.05
N MET A 466 18.49 -13.55 7.37
CA MET A 466 19.65 -13.03 8.08
C MET A 466 20.97 -13.67 7.61
N ARG A 467 21.02 -15.01 7.49
CA ARG A 467 22.21 -15.72 6.97
C ARG A 467 22.54 -15.33 5.54
N PHE A 468 21.51 -15.18 4.70
CA PHE A 468 21.70 -14.76 3.32
C PHE A 468 22.26 -13.33 3.23
N ILE A 469 21.71 -12.39 4.00
CA ILE A 469 22.21 -11.01 4.05
C ILE A 469 23.66 -10.98 4.53
N ILE A 470 24.01 -11.74 5.55
CA ILE A 470 25.39 -11.81 6.05
C ILE A 470 26.35 -12.39 4.99
N TYR A 471 25.90 -13.40 4.25
CA TYR A 471 26.65 -13.91 3.10
C TYR A 471 26.87 -12.82 2.05
N MET A 472 25.83 -12.03 1.72
CA MET A 472 25.96 -10.88 0.82
C MET A 472 27.00 -9.88 1.32
N LEU A 473 26.97 -9.52 2.62
CA LEU A 473 27.93 -8.59 3.21
C LEU A 473 29.37 -9.10 3.09
N VAL A 474 29.60 -10.36 3.46
CA VAL A 474 30.93 -10.98 3.39
C VAL A 474 31.43 -10.99 1.95
N ARG A 475 30.59 -11.39 1.00
CA ARG A 475 30.94 -11.39 -0.42
C ARG A 475 31.30 -9.99 -0.93
N ASP A 476 30.48 -9.00 -0.60
CA ASP A 476 30.68 -7.62 -1.07
C ASP A 476 31.96 -7.02 -0.50
N ILE A 477 32.31 -7.39 0.73
CA ILE A 477 33.54 -6.95 1.39
C ILE A 477 34.76 -7.66 0.83
N SER A 478 34.65 -8.94 0.50
CA SER A 478 35.71 -9.66 -0.21
C SER A 478 35.97 -9.11 -1.61
N GLY A 479 34.99 -8.39 -2.19
CA GLY A 479 35.10 -7.70 -3.47
C GLY A 479 35.65 -6.28 -3.39
N LEU A 480 36.02 -5.78 -2.20
CA LEU A 480 36.66 -4.47 -2.05
C LEU A 480 37.97 -4.43 -2.83
N ASP A 481 38.26 -3.27 -3.43
CA ASP A 481 39.57 -3.09 -4.05
C ASP A 481 40.70 -3.16 -2.99
N PRO A 482 41.93 -3.53 -3.38
CA PRO A 482 43.03 -3.65 -2.43
C PRO A 482 43.34 -2.36 -1.67
N ALA A 483 43.13 -1.19 -2.26
CA ALA A 483 43.41 0.09 -1.61
C ALA A 483 42.38 0.41 -0.51
N GLN A 484 41.10 0.15 -0.76
CA GLN A 484 40.02 0.24 0.23
C GLN A 484 40.25 -0.77 1.36
N SER A 485 40.62 -2.01 1.00
CA SER A 485 40.95 -3.06 1.97
C SER A 485 42.13 -2.66 2.86
N LEU A 486 43.19 -2.09 2.27
CA LEU A 486 44.36 -1.57 2.99
C LEU A 486 44.01 -0.38 3.89
N ALA A 487 43.17 0.55 3.42
CA ALA A 487 42.74 1.70 4.22
C ALA A 487 41.97 1.25 5.48
N LEU A 488 41.03 0.31 5.32
CA LEU A 488 40.29 -0.29 6.44
C LEU A 488 41.19 -1.15 7.35
N GLY A 489 42.20 -1.80 6.76
CA GLY A 489 43.20 -2.59 7.48
C GLY A 489 44.12 -1.73 8.37
N ARG A 490 44.57 -0.56 7.89
CA ARG A 490 45.46 0.35 8.63
C ARG A 490 44.79 0.93 9.89
N ASP A 491 43.51 1.30 9.81
CA ASP A 491 42.73 1.70 11.01
C ASP A 491 42.55 0.54 12.00
N SER A 492 42.63 -0.71 11.50
CA SER A 492 42.50 -1.90 12.32
C SER A 492 43.79 -2.31 13.05
N SER A 493 44.97 -1.96 12.51
CA SER A 493 46.28 -2.46 12.96
C SER A 493 47.05 -1.50 13.87
N LEU A 494 46.52 -0.32 14.18
CA LEU A 494 47.16 0.70 15.02
C LEU A 494 47.29 0.36 16.52
N HIS A 495 47.28 -0.93 16.88
CA HIS A 495 47.82 -1.35 18.17
C HIS A 495 49.36 -1.33 18.07
N ASP A 496 49.92 -0.13 18.16
CA ASP A 496 51.34 0.03 18.48
C ASP A 496 51.54 -0.45 19.93
N PRO A 497 52.25 -1.57 20.15
CA PRO A 497 52.47 -2.10 21.49
C PRO A 497 53.26 -1.14 22.40
N THR A 498 53.85 -0.07 21.85
CA THR A 498 54.59 0.95 22.59
C THR A 498 53.71 2.10 23.12
N ILE A 499 52.49 2.26 22.62
CA ILE A 499 51.56 3.32 23.06
C ILE A 499 50.75 2.83 24.26
N THR A 500 51.12 3.27 25.47
CA THR A 500 50.53 2.87 26.75
C THR A 500 49.10 3.37 27.01
N ARG A 501 48.53 4.17 26.11
CA ARG A 501 47.12 4.57 26.12
C ARG A 501 46.53 4.38 24.73
N PRO A 502 45.89 3.23 24.44
CA PRO A 502 45.14 3.08 23.21
C PRO A 502 44.04 4.13 23.22
N ASP A 503 44.09 5.08 22.29
CA ASP A 503 42.93 5.93 22.03
C ASP A 503 41.84 5.01 21.47
N PRO A 504 40.78 4.70 22.24
CA PRO A 504 39.98 3.50 22.01
C PRO A 504 38.97 3.67 20.87
N VAL A 505 39.09 4.73 20.07
CA VAL A 505 38.07 5.11 19.09
C VAL A 505 38.57 4.79 17.70
N ARG A 506 38.02 3.72 17.12
CA ARG A 506 38.14 3.52 15.68
C ARG A 506 37.45 4.64 14.93
N LYS A 507 38.11 5.09 13.88
CA LYS A 507 37.68 6.24 13.09
C LYS A 507 36.93 5.84 11.85
N MET A 508 36.99 4.59 11.40
CA MET A 508 36.32 4.17 10.17
C MET A 508 35.15 3.21 10.39
N LEU A 509 34.05 3.44 9.67
CA LEU A 509 32.90 2.57 9.54
C LEU A 509 32.64 2.27 8.06
N LEU A 510 32.60 0.99 7.68
CA LEU A 510 32.15 0.60 6.35
C LEU A 510 30.62 0.58 6.31
N VAL A 511 30.02 1.33 5.40
CA VAL A 511 28.58 1.40 5.17
C VAL A 511 28.24 0.70 3.87
N LEU A 512 27.39 -0.33 3.95
CA LEU A 512 26.87 -1.07 2.80
C LEU A 512 25.38 -0.79 2.64
N SER A 513 25.02 0.02 1.66
CA SER A 513 23.63 0.39 1.40
C SER A 513 23.04 -0.48 0.31
N TYR A 514 22.11 -1.35 0.69
CA TYR A 514 21.27 -2.13 -0.22
C TYR A 514 19.90 -1.47 -0.48
N ALA A 515 19.62 -0.36 0.20
CA ALA A 515 18.39 0.39 0.07
C ALA A 515 18.40 1.44 -1.07
N ASN A 516 19.34 1.35 -2.02
CA ASN A 516 19.58 2.37 -3.04
C ASN A 516 18.45 2.51 -4.08
N LYS A 517 18.43 3.69 -4.72
CA LYS A 517 17.48 4.03 -5.80
C LYS A 517 18.01 3.73 -7.20
N THR A 518 19.33 3.66 -7.38
CA THR A 518 20.01 3.80 -8.69
C THR A 518 20.10 2.52 -9.51
N GLY A 519 19.40 1.45 -9.12
CA GLY A 519 19.54 0.13 -9.75
C GLY A 519 20.82 -0.62 -9.36
N ASP A 520 21.80 0.07 -8.78
CA ASP A 520 22.99 -0.56 -8.19
C ASP A 520 22.60 -1.45 -7.02
N ARG A 521 23.08 -2.69 -7.04
CA ARG A 521 22.80 -3.70 -6.01
C ARG A 521 23.27 -3.26 -4.61
N VAL A 522 24.45 -2.65 -4.51
CA VAL A 522 25.04 -2.19 -3.25
C VAL A 522 25.83 -0.91 -3.49
N LYS A 523 25.68 0.08 -2.61
CA LYS A 523 26.56 1.25 -2.55
C LYS A 523 27.44 1.09 -1.32
N MET A 524 28.74 1.13 -1.55
CA MET A 524 29.75 1.02 -0.49
C MET A 524 30.27 2.42 -0.19
N ASP A 525 30.41 2.74 1.09
CA ASP A 525 30.96 4.02 1.55
C ASP A 525 31.80 3.79 2.81
N VAL A 526 32.89 4.54 2.96
CA VAL A 526 33.74 4.49 4.16
C VAL A 526 33.57 5.80 4.90
N THR A 527 32.84 5.75 6.02
CA THR A 527 32.57 6.92 6.85
C THR A 527 33.69 7.08 7.88
N HIS A 528 34.32 8.25 7.88
CA HIS A 528 35.30 8.64 8.89
C HIS A 528 34.60 9.41 10.02
N PHE A 529 34.73 8.97 11.27
CA PHE A 529 34.08 9.60 12.43
C PHE A 529 34.64 10.97 12.77
N ASP A 530 35.88 11.28 12.36
CA ASP A 530 36.41 12.64 12.48
C ASP A 530 35.85 13.59 11.41
N ASP A 531 35.11 13.09 10.41
CA ASP A 531 34.36 13.95 9.48
C ASP A 531 32.94 14.18 10.04
N PRO A 532 32.68 15.33 10.70
CA PRO A 532 31.37 15.61 11.30
C PRO A 532 30.26 15.69 10.24
N THR A 533 30.59 15.97 8.98
CA THR A 533 29.61 16.05 7.89
C THR A 533 29.15 14.66 7.49
N ALA A 534 30.08 13.72 7.32
CA ALA A 534 29.75 12.32 7.02
C ALA A 534 28.98 11.66 8.17
N VAL A 535 29.41 11.89 9.41
CA VAL A 535 28.70 11.40 10.60
C VAL A 535 27.30 12.00 10.69
N ARG A 536 27.13 13.30 10.45
CA ARG A 536 25.81 13.95 10.46
C ARG A 536 24.89 13.36 9.41
N LYS A 537 25.34 13.22 8.15
CA LYS A 537 24.57 12.58 7.06
C LYS A 537 24.16 11.16 7.39
N LEU A 538 25.01 10.40 8.09
CA LEU A 538 24.70 9.04 8.47
C LEU A 538 23.78 8.97 9.70
N ALA A 539 23.94 9.88 10.65
CA ALA A 539 23.08 10.03 11.82
C ALA A 539 21.66 10.52 11.45
N GLU A 540 21.53 11.32 10.40
CA GLU A 540 20.23 11.69 9.80
C GLU A 540 19.46 10.46 9.32
N ARG A 541 20.16 9.42 8.83
CA ARG A 541 19.56 8.17 8.35
C ARG A 541 19.43 7.10 9.42
N VAL A 542 20.30 7.13 10.43
CA VAL A 542 20.34 6.19 11.55
C VAL A 542 20.51 6.98 12.85
N PRO A 543 19.41 7.52 13.40
CA PRO A 543 19.46 8.21 14.68
C PRO A 543 20.02 7.24 15.74
N GLN A 544 21.01 7.69 16.53
CA GLN A 544 21.79 6.92 17.52
C GLN A 544 23.03 6.18 17.00
N LEU A 545 23.43 6.37 15.73
CA LEU A 545 24.63 5.73 15.19
C LEU A 545 25.86 5.85 16.10
N GLY A 546 26.15 7.05 16.63
CA GLY A 546 27.34 7.29 17.45
C GLY A 546 27.40 6.43 18.72
N GLU A 547 26.28 6.28 19.42
CA GLU A 547 26.18 5.46 20.62
C GLU A 547 26.27 3.96 20.30
N LEU A 548 25.56 3.52 19.24
CA LEU A 548 25.59 2.15 18.75
C LEU A 548 26.99 1.73 18.30
N TRP A 549 27.67 2.64 17.63
CA TRP A 549 29.04 2.49 17.18
C TRP A 549 30.01 2.33 18.35
N GLN A 550 30.03 3.33 19.24
CA GLN A 550 30.96 3.36 20.35
C GLN A 550 30.73 2.21 21.34
N SER A 551 29.48 1.86 21.65
CA SER A 551 29.15 0.74 22.54
C SER A 551 29.57 -0.61 21.95
N SER A 552 29.39 -0.79 20.65
CA SER A 552 29.82 -2.00 19.94
C SER A 552 31.33 -2.16 19.92
N TRP A 553 32.05 -1.06 19.74
CA TRP A 553 33.50 -1.06 19.63
C TRP A 553 34.22 -1.17 20.99
N ARG A 554 33.82 -0.35 21.98
CA ARG A 554 34.41 -0.37 23.33
C ARG A 554 34.30 -1.74 23.99
N ALA A 555 33.25 -2.49 23.66
CA ALA A 555 33.06 -3.86 24.12
C ALA A 555 34.14 -4.86 23.70
N LYS A 556 34.84 -4.62 22.57
CA LYS A 556 35.85 -5.55 22.03
C LYS A 556 37.26 -5.25 22.51
N LEU A 557 37.56 -3.99 22.81
CA LEU A 557 38.88 -3.54 23.28
C LEU A 557 39.24 -4.01 24.70
N VAL A 558 38.27 -4.53 25.46
CA VAL A 558 38.45 -4.92 26.87
C VAL A 558 38.80 -6.42 27.04
N GLU A 559 39.04 -7.19 25.97
CA GLU A 559 39.41 -8.62 26.08
C GLU A 559 40.88 -8.89 25.69
N PRO A 560 41.81 -9.04 26.67
CA PRO A 560 43.23 -9.35 26.45
C PRO A 560 43.51 -10.79 25.97
N SER A 561 42.49 -11.63 25.78
CA SER A 561 42.65 -13.09 25.70
C SER A 561 42.72 -13.67 24.28
N LEU A 562 42.62 -12.87 23.22
CA LEU A 562 42.93 -13.32 21.86
C LEU A 562 44.45 -13.40 21.68
N ARG A 563 44.99 -14.56 22.09
CA ARG A 563 46.41 -14.92 22.06
C ARG A 563 47.10 -14.55 20.73
N ALA A 564 48.35 -14.10 20.85
CA ALA A 564 49.24 -13.53 19.83
C ALA A 564 49.59 -14.40 18.58
N SER A 565 48.86 -15.47 18.27
CA SER A 565 49.24 -16.42 17.21
C SER A 565 48.51 -16.26 15.88
N ALA A 566 47.40 -15.51 15.80
CA ALA A 566 46.67 -15.28 14.55
C ALA A 566 46.46 -13.78 14.30
N ILE A 567 46.96 -13.30 13.16
CA ILE A 567 46.73 -11.92 12.69
C ILE A 567 45.30 -11.89 12.14
N GLY A 568 44.33 -11.51 12.97
CA GLY A 568 42.95 -11.31 12.55
C GLY A 568 42.63 -9.83 12.44
N PHE A 569 41.95 -9.41 11.36
CA PHE A 569 41.37 -8.07 11.31
C PHE A 569 39.87 -8.14 11.60
N THR A 570 39.40 -7.12 12.30
CA THR A 570 37.99 -6.92 12.57
C THR A 570 37.51 -5.74 11.76
N LEU A 571 36.39 -5.87 11.07
CA LEU A 571 35.78 -4.79 10.30
C LEU A 571 34.37 -4.50 10.82
N PRO A 572 34.12 -3.28 11.29
CA PRO A 572 32.77 -2.82 11.54
C PRO A 572 32.01 -2.54 10.25
N VAL A 573 30.80 -3.06 10.15
CA VAL A 573 29.94 -2.90 8.99
C VAL A 573 28.56 -2.42 9.42
N LEU A 574 28.11 -1.32 8.85
CA LEU A 574 26.74 -0.87 8.92
C LEU A 574 26.04 -1.21 7.59
N ALA A 575 25.16 -2.19 7.60
CA ALA A 575 24.33 -2.53 6.46
C ALA A 575 23.00 -1.77 6.53
N LEU A 576 22.65 -1.06 5.45
CA LEU A 576 21.38 -0.34 5.32
C LEU A 576 20.47 -1.15 4.38
N LEU A 577 19.48 -1.79 4.95
CA LEU A 577 18.53 -2.67 4.29
C LEU A 577 17.24 -1.91 3.94
N PRO A 578 16.56 -2.26 2.85
CA PRO A 578 15.29 -1.64 2.50
C PRO A 578 14.19 -2.05 3.46
N ARG A 579 13.39 -1.09 3.92
CA ARG A 579 12.30 -1.27 4.90
C ARG A 579 10.97 -0.73 4.38
N GLY A 580 10.89 0.59 4.21
CA GLY A 580 9.72 1.30 3.71
C GLY A 580 9.89 1.74 2.25
N SER A 581 9.16 2.79 1.87
CA SER A 581 9.34 3.48 0.59
C SER A 581 10.77 4.02 0.41
N VAL A 582 11.04 4.54 -0.78
CA VAL A 582 12.40 4.94 -1.16
C VAL A 582 12.89 6.19 -0.41
N ASP A 583 11.96 6.93 0.18
CA ASP A 583 12.23 8.17 0.92
C ASP A 583 12.21 7.95 2.44
N LEU A 584 11.89 6.74 2.89
CA LEU A 584 11.90 6.36 4.29
C LEU A 584 13.26 5.81 4.73
N ASP A 585 13.51 5.91 6.03
CA ASP A 585 14.75 5.46 6.64
C ASP A 585 14.98 3.97 6.39
N PRO A 586 16.19 3.59 5.93
CA PRO A 586 16.54 2.19 5.78
C PRO A 586 16.58 1.53 7.15
N GLN A 587 16.42 0.22 7.17
CA GLN A 587 16.70 -0.57 8.35
C GLN A 587 18.21 -0.74 8.52
N ALA A 588 18.73 -0.41 9.69
CA ALA A 588 20.14 -0.45 10.01
C ALA A 588 20.51 -1.78 10.67
N MET A 589 21.52 -2.46 10.15
CA MET A 589 22.07 -3.68 10.71
C MET A 589 23.57 -3.49 10.95
N THR A 590 24.00 -3.54 12.21
CA THR A 590 25.43 -3.46 12.56
C THR A 590 26.01 -4.85 12.74
N VAL A 591 27.04 -5.14 11.95
CA VAL A 591 27.73 -6.42 11.90
C VAL A 591 29.21 -6.19 12.14
N LEU A 592 29.81 -7.04 12.98
CA LEU A 592 31.23 -7.11 13.17
C LEU A 592 31.76 -8.32 12.40
N LEU A 593 32.51 -8.08 11.34
CA LEU A 593 33.16 -9.14 10.58
C LEU A 593 34.57 -9.34 11.12
N THR A 594 34.95 -10.59 11.36
CA THR A 594 36.30 -10.95 11.78
C THR A 594 36.85 -11.94 10.77
N ALA A 595 37.96 -11.59 10.13
CA ALA A 595 38.68 -12.46 9.20
C ALA A 595 39.99 -12.89 9.87
N ASN A 596 40.22 -14.21 9.92
CA ASN A 596 41.48 -14.76 10.38
C ASN A 596 42.42 -14.88 9.19
N ILE A 597 43.53 -14.14 9.20
CA ILE A 597 44.59 -14.34 8.21
C ILE A 597 45.45 -15.48 8.74
N SER A 598 45.37 -16.66 8.11
CA SER A 598 46.36 -17.70 8.36
C SER A 598 47.73 -17.16 7.97
N LYS A 599 48.73 -17.26 8.86
CA LYS A 599 50.11 -16.80 8.62
C LYS A 599 50.57 -17.17 7.20
N ILE A 600 50.69 -16.16 6.35
CA ILE A 600 51.29 -16.30 5.01
C ILE A 600 52.79 -16.25 5.22
N ASN A 601 53.49 -17.31 4.82
CA ASN A 601 54.95 -17.31 4.79
C ASN A 601 55.42 -16.32 3.71
N GLY A 602 55.87 -15.13 4.13
CA GLY A 602 56.71 -14.20 3.34
C GLY A 602 56.08 -13.51 2.13
N ASP A 603 55.88 -12.19 2.24
CA ASP A 603 55.95 -11.17 1.17
C ASP A 603 54.81 -10.90 0.18
N ALA A 604 53.56 -11.32 0.40
CA ALA A 604 52.44 -10.73 -0.36
C ALA A 604 51.11 -10.64 0.43
N MET A 605 50.90 -9.52 1.12
CA MET A 605 49.61 -9.20 1.76
C MET A 605 48.52 -8.79 0.74
N GLY A 606 48.90 -8.55 -0.53
CA GLY A 606 48.00 -8.00 -1.56
C GLY A 606 47.17 -9.02 -2.35
N THR A 607 47.51 -10.31 -2.34
CA THR A 607 46.92 -11.32 -3.25
C THR A 607 46.05 -12.39 -2.57
N THR A 608 45.88 -12.35 -1.25
CA THR A 608 45.31 -13.48 -0.49
C THR A 608 43.81 -13.39 -0.20
N LEU A 609 43.15 -12.26 -0.47
CA LEU A 609 41.68 -12.20 -0.43
C LEU A 609 41.03 -12.87 -1.65
N SER A 610 41.74 -13.01 -2.78
CA SER A 610 41.19 -13.55 -4.03
C SER A 610 41.24 -15.07 -4.15
N ASP A 611 42.07 -15.75 -3.37
CA ASP A 611 42.20 -17.21 -3.45
C ASP A 611 41.19 -17.85 -2.49
N GLY A 612 40.00 -18.16 -3.01
CA GLY A 612 38.77 -18.50 -2.27
C GLY A 612 38.80 -19.71 -1.34
N ARG A 613 39.96 -20.18 -0.89
CA ARG A 613 40.13 -21.42 -0.11
C ARG A 613 40.60 -21.29 1.34
N SER A 614 40.96 -20.15 1.94
CA SER A 614 41.50 -20.21 3.33
C SER A 614 41.32 -19.01 4.28
N SER A 615 40.25 -18.23 4.16
CA SER A 615 39.87 -17.31 5.25
C SER A 615 38.38 -17.42 5.54
N ARG A 616 37.97 -18.23 6.52
CA ARG A 616 36.57 -18.22 6.97
C ARG A 616 36.31 -16.90 7.69
N MET A 617 35.50 -16.03 7.09
CA MET A 617 35.00 -14.85 7.78
C MET A 617 33.91 -15.25 8.78
N HIS A 618 34.00 -14.67 9.97
CA HIS A 618 33.02 -14.83 11.03
C HIS A 618 32.22 -13.54 11.18
N ALA A 619 30.90 -13.65 11.26
CA ALA A 619 30.02 -12.52 11.50
C ALA A 619 29.48 -12.55 12.92
N LYS A 620 29.65 -11.46 13.66
CA LYS A 620 29.01 -11.23 14.96
C LYS A 620 28.03 -10.08 14.83
N LEU A 621 26.78 -10.38 15.12
CA LEU A 621 25.68 -9.42 15.04
C LEU A 621 25.63 -8.59 16.33
N LEU A 622 25.62 -7.27 16.17
CA LEU A 622 25.74 -6.34 17.29
C LEU A 622 24.42 -5.63 17.56
N HIS A 623 23.78 -5.12 16.50
CA HIS A 623 22.57 -4.32 16.61
C HIS A 623 21.74 -4.37 15.33
N TYR A 624 20.44 -4.17 15.46
CA TYR A 624 19.48 -4.18 14.35
C TYR A 624 18.29 -3.26 14.68
N LYS A 625 18.01 -2.26 13.84
CA LYS A 625 16.93 -1.28 14.08
C LYS A 625 16.26 -0.82 12.80
#